data_AF-A0A8S2V5P4-F1
#
_entry.id   AF-A0A8S2V5P4-F1
#
_cell.length_a   1.000
_cell.length_b   1.000
_cell.length_c   1.000
_cell.angle_alpha   90.00
_cell.angle_beta   90.00
_cell.angle_gamma   90.00
#
_symmetry.space_group_name_H-M   'P 1'
#
loop_
_entity.id
_entity.type
_entity.pdbx_description
1 polymer ?
#
loop_
_entity_poly.entity_id
_entity_poly.type
_entity_poly.pdbx_seq_one_letter_code
_entity_poly.pdbx_strand_id
1 'polypeptide(L)'
;ILLGSLGAGNALRICGYLIANLIAFISVLRFLDVTISWLFALIHHPEVNFQYILGLLFYPFAVIIGIPLHDCLVSSKLIGIKVALNEFIAYQKLGEIRILREAWISNGTYELYRNGTLTMPDNTVMLWDHSSIIILTYALC
;
A
#
# COMPACT_ATOMS: atom_id res chain seq x y z
N ILE A 1 -16.58 -9.37 36.14
CA ILE A 1 -17.11 -8.04 35.71
C ILE A 1 -16.08 -6.94 35.94
N LEU A 2 -15.57 -6.73 37.17
CA LEU A 2 -14.55 -5.71 37.47
C LEU A 2 -13.24 -5.83 36.65
N LEU A 3 -12.70 -7.05 36.48
CA LEU A 3 -11.51 -7.26 35.65
C LEU A 3 -11.74 -6.90 34.17
N GLY A 4 -12.97 -7.09 33.68
CA GLY A 4 -13.36 -6.74 32.31
C GLY A 4 -13.50 -5.22 32.11
N SER A 5 -14.08 -4.50 33.08
CA SER A 5 -14.22 -3.04 32.99
C SER A 5 -12.89 -2.31 33.15
N LEU A 6 -11.98 -2.82 34.00
CA LEU A 6 -10.62 -2.31 34.13
C LEU A 6 -9.80 -2.52 32.84
N GLY A 7 -9.89 -3.72 32.25
CA GLY A 7 -9.25 -4.02 30.97
C GLY A 7 -9.76 -3.13 29.82
N ALA A 8 -11.08 -2.94 29.73
CA ALA A 8 -11.70 -2.08 28.73
C ALA A 8 -11.27 -0.61 28.87
N GLY A 9 -11.22 -0.09 30.11
CA GLY A 9 -10.77 1.28 30.37
C GLY A 9 -9.31 1.53 29.97
N ASN A 10 -8.42 0.56 30.22
CA ASN A 10 -7.02 0.65 29.81
C ASN A 10 -6.84 0.51 28.29
N ALA A 11 -7.58 -0.39 27.65
CA ALA A 11 -7.55 -0.56 26.20
C ALA A 11 -7.93 0.74 25.47
N LEU A 12 -8.93 1.47 25.97
CA LEU A 12 -9.39 2.72 25.36
C LEU A 12 -8.27 3.77 25.28
N ARG A 13 -7.46 3.89 26.35
CA ARG A 13 -6.31 4.82 26.38
C ARG A 13 -5.24 4.40 25.38
N ILE A 14 -4.90 3.12 25.32
CA ILE A 14 -3.90 2.58 24.39
C ILE A 14 -4.33 2.81 22.94
N CYS A 15 -5.58 2.47 22.61
CA CYS A 15 -6.14 2.70 21.28
C CYS A 15 -6.11 4.19 20.90
N GLY A 16 -6.39 5.09 21.83
CA GLY A 16 -6.32 6.54 21.60
C GLY A 16 -4.93 7.00 21.16
N TYR A 17 -3.87 6.54 21.84
CA TYR A 17 -2.49 6.87 21.46
C TYR A 17 -2.12 6.30 20.08
N LEU A 18 -2.54 5.06 19.78
CA LEU A 18 -2.28 4.44 18.48
C LEU A 18 -2.93 5.22 17.33
N ILE A 19 -4.20 5.59 17.47
CA ILE A 19 -4.94 6.35 16.44
C ILE A 19 -4.31 7.73 16.24
N ALA A 20 -3.99 8.45 17.32
CA ALA A 20 -3.38 9.77 17.23
C ALA A 20 -2.02 9.71 16.51
N ASN A 21 -1.18 8.72 16.84
CA ASN A 21 0.11 8.53 16.20
C ASN A 21 -0.04 8.15 14.71
N LEU A 22 -1.02 7.31 14.39
CA LEU A 22 -1.31 6.91 13.01
C LEU A 22 -1.68 8.12 12.13
N ILE A 23 -2.56 9.00 12.63
CA ILE A 23 -2.96 10.22 11.92
C ILE A 23 -1.76 11.14 11.69
N ALA A 24 -0.90 11.29 12.71
CA ALA A 24 0.32 12.09 12.59
C ALA A 24 1.24 11.55 11.49
N PHE A 25 1.49 10.24 11.46
CA PHE A 25 2.32 9.62 10.43
C PHE A 25 1.72 9.72 9.03
N ILE A 26 0.41 9.51 8.87
CA ILE A 26 -0.27 9.67 7.57
C ILE A 26 -0.13 11.10 7.06
N SER A 27 -0.28 12.10 7.96
CA SER A 27 -0.13 13.51 7.60
C SER A 27 1.29 13.82 7.11
N VAL A 28 2.32 13.34 7.83
CA VAL A 28 3.72 13.52 7.45
C VAL A 28 4.04 12.82 6.12
N LEU A 29 3.55 11.60 5.89
CA LEU A 29 3.79 10.91 4.63
C LEU A 29 3.12 11.60 3.45
N ARG A 30 1.88 12.07 3.60
CA ARG A 30 1.21 12.86 2.55
C ARG A 30 1.94 14.17 2.30
N PHE A 31 2.45 14.82 3.35
CA PHE A 31 3.26 16.01 3.22
C PHE A 31 4.56 15.73 2.44
N LEU A 32 5.25 14.62 2.71
CA LEU A 32 6.44 14.20 1.95
C LEU A 32 6.12 13.87 0.49
N ASP A 33 5.02 13.14 0.23
CA ASP A 33 4.59 12.81 -1.13
C ASP A 33 4.37 14.09 -1.96
N VAL A 34 3.63 15.06 -1.42
CA VAL A 34 3.34 16.33 -2.10
C VAL A 34 4.60 17.18 -2.26
N THR A 35 5.45 17.24 -1.23
CA THR A 35 6.71 18.02 -1.28
C THR A 35 7.67 17.46 -2.33
N ILE A 36 7.80 16.14 -2.41
CA ILE A 36 8.66 15.47 -3.40
C ILE A 36 8.06 15.61 -4.80
N SER A 37 6.75 15.40 -4.96
CA SER A 37 6.08 15.59 -6.26
C SER A 37 6.22 17.04 -6.74
N TRP A 38 6.12 18.02 -5.85
CA TRP A 38 6.40 19.42 -6.17
C TRP A 38 7.84 19.64 -6.62
N LEU A 39 8.83 19.06 -5.92
CA LEU A 39 10.23 19.17 -6.29
C LEU A 39 10.54 18.54 -7.66
N PHE A 40 9.97 17.36 -7.93
CA PHE A 40 10.15 16.67 -9.20
C PHE A 40 9.31 17.26 -10.35
N ALA A 41 8.25 18.00 -10.05
CA ALA A 41 7.52 18.77 -11.05
C ALA A 41 8.40 19.83 -11.72
N LEU A 42 9.41 20.39 -11.01
CA LEU A 42 10.39 21.30 -11.61
C LEU A 42 11.27 20.60 -12.67
N ILE A 43 11.41 19.28 -12.60
CA ILE A 43 12.21 18.45 -13.52
C ILE A 43 11.29 17.76 -14.56
N HIS A 44 10.04 18.21 -14.70
CA HIS A 44 9.02 17.63 -15.60
C HIS A 44 8.65 16.16 -15.29
N HIS A 45 8.88 15.69 -14.07
CA HIS A 45 8.50 14.33 -13.62
C HIS A 45 7.54 14.36 -12.42
N PRO A 46 6.31 14.91 -12.57
CA PRO A 46 5.37 15.06 -11.45
C PRO A 46 4.92 13.73 -10.83
N GLU A 47 5.10 12.61 -11.54
CA GLU A 47 4.70 11.26 -11.13
C GLU A 47 5.56 10.68 -10.00
N VAL A 48 6.73 11.26 -9.74
CA VAL A 48 7.64 10.79 -8.68
C VAL A 48 7.19 11.34 -7.33
N ASN A 49 6.68 10.44 -6.49
CA ASN A 49 6.30 10.72 -5.10
C ASN A 49 7.14 9.89 -4.12
N PHE A 50 7.03 10.18 -2.82
CA PHE A 50 7.81 9.48 -1.78
C PHE A 50 7.55 7.98 -1.83
N GLN A 51 6.29 7.58 -1.99
CA GLN A 51 5.91 6.17 -2.14
C GLN A 51 6.60 5.49 -3.34
N TYR A 52 6.76 6.19 -4.47
CA TYR A 52 7.48 5.65 -5.63
C TYR A 52 8.96 5.41 -5.32
N ILE A 53 9.63 6.37 -4.66
CA ILE A 53 11.03 6.24 -4.25
C ILE A 53 11.21 5.07 -3.27
N LEU A 54 10.31 4.92 -2.29
CA LEU A 54 10.31 3.78 -1.38
C LEU A 54 10.07 2.47 -2.14
N GLY A 55 9.16 2.47 -3.11
CA GLY A 55 8.94 1.32 -3.98
C GLY A 55 10.19 0.90 -4.74
N LEU A 56 10.98 1.86 -5.23
CA LEU A 56 12.24 1.56 -5.90
C LEU A 56 13.30 1.04 -4.93
N LEU A 57 13.38 1.62 -3.72
CA LEU A 57 14.31 1.19 -2.67
C LEU A 57 14.06 -0.24 -2.20
N PHE A 58 12.79 -0.62 -2.04
CA PHE A 58 12.38 -1.95 -1.59
C PHE A 58 12.11 -2.93 -2.75
N TYR A 59 12.30 -2.50 -4.00
CA TYR A 59 12.17 -3.35 -5.18
C TYR A 59 13.03 -4.64 -5.11
N PRO A 60 14.34 -4.59 -4.76
CA PRO A 60 15.15 -5.81 -4.69
C PRO A 60 14.63 -6.79 -3.64
N PHE A 61 14.05 -6.30 -2.53
CA PHE A 61 13.44 -7.17 -1.52
C PHE A 61 12.21 -7.88 -2.05
N ALA A 62 11.35 -7.20 -2.81
CA ALA A 62 10.18 -7.83 -3.43
C ALA A 62 10.58 -8.96 -4.40
N VAL A 63 11.66 -8.77 -5.17
CA VAL A 63 12.19 -9.78 -6.08
C VAL A 63 12.74 -11.00 -5.32
N ILE A 64 13.48 -10.77 -4.21
CA ILE A 64 14.06 -11.84 -3.39
C ILE A 64 12.98 -12.75 -2.76
N ILE A 65 11.85 -12.16 -2.37
CA ILE A 65 10.72 -12.90 -1.76
C ILE A 65 9.98 -13.75 -2.82
N GLY A 66 10.30 -13.59 -4.12
CA GLY A 66 9.76 -14.41 -5.21
C GLY A 66 8.48 -13.85 -5.83
N ILE A 67 8.23 -12.54 -5.68
CA ILE A 67 7.10 -11.87 -6.33
C ILE A 67 7.39 -11.76 -7.85
N PRO A 68 6.40 -11.99 -8.73
CA PRO A 68 6.60 -11.82 -10.16
C PRO A 68 6.92 -10.36 -10.52
N LEU A 69 7.81 -10.16 -11.50
CA LEU A 69 8.36 -8.84 -11.85
C LEU A 69 7.31 -7.77 -12.17
N HIS A 70 6.16 -8.18 -12.72
CA HIS A 70 5.04 -7.28 -13.03
C HIS A 70 4.35 -6.74 -11.76
N ASP A 71 4.36 -7.48 -10.66
CA ASP A 71 3.76 -7.08 -9.37
C ASP A 71 4.81 -6.52 -8.40
N CYS A 72 6.11 -6.67 -8.68
CA CYS A 72 7.19 -6.27 -7.79
C CYS A 72 7.12 -4.79 -7.39
N LEU A 73 6.83 -3.89 -8.34
CA LEU A 73 6.79 -2.45 -8.05
C LEU A 73 5.62 -2.07 -7.12
N VAL A 74 4.46 -2.72 -7.29
CA VAL A 74 3.30 -2.49 -6.41
C VAL A 74 3.57 -3.09 -5.03
N SER A 75 4.15 -4.28 -5.01
CA SER A 75 4.46 -5.01 -3.78
C SER A 75 5.53 -4.31 -2.95
N SER A 76 6.58 -3.79 -3.58
CA SER A 76 7.63 -3.04 -2.89
C SER A 76 7.14 -1.71 -2.31
N LYS A 77 6.18 -1.05 -2.97
CA LYS A 77 5.49 0.13 -2.40
C LYS A 77 4.75 -0.23 -1.11
N LEU A 78 4.03 -1.36 -1.07
CA LEU A 78 3.32 -1.82 0.13
C LEU A 78 4.29 -2.18 1.27
N ILE A 79 5.39 -2.86 0.95
CA ILE A 79 6.46 -3.17 1.91
C ILE A 79 7.09 -1.89 2.45
N GLY A 80 7.37 -0.91 1.58
CA GLY A 80 7.89 0.39 1.98
C GLY A 80 6.94 1.14 2.91
N ILE A 81 5.64 1.07 2.67
CA ILE A 81 4.62 1.66 3.55
C ILE A 81 4.59 0.98 4.92
N LYS A 82 4.74 -0.36 4.99
CA LYS A 82 4.89 -1.06 6.26
C LYS A 82 6.09 -0.55 7.06
N VAL A 83 7.24 -0.36 6.40
CA VAL A 83 8.48 0.07 7.06
C VAL A 83 8.43 1.55 7.47
N ALA A 84 7.87 2.43 6.64
CA ALA A 84 7.86 3.87 6.88
C ALA A 84 6.71 4.34 7.78
N LEU A 85 5.57 3.63 7.78
CA LEU A 85 4.38 3.99 8.54
C LEU A 85 4.03 2.91 9.57
N ASN A 86 3.30 1.88 9.13
CA ASN A 86 2.77 0.81 9.96
C ASN A 86 2.15 -0.29 9.07
N GLU A 87 2.07 -1.51 9.60
CA GLU A 87 1.39 -2.65 8.99
C GLU A 87 -0.09 -2.38 8.72
N PHE A 88 -0.79 -1.69 9.63
CA PHE A 88 -2.23 -1.42 9.50
C PHE A 88 -2.58 -0.61 8.24
N ILE A 89 -1.78 0.41 7.92
CA ILE A 89 -2.01 1.24 6.71
C ILE A 89 -1.65 0.46 5.45
N ALA A 90 -0.58 -0.34 5.51
CA ALA A 90 -0.20 -1.19 4.39
C ALA A 90 -1.31 -2.23 4.08
N TYR A 91 -1.90 -2.83 5.12
CA TYR A 91 -3.05 -3.74 4.98
C TYR A 91 -4.28 -3.04 4.42
N GLN A 92 -4.59 -1.82 4.85
CA GLN A 92 -5.70 -1.05 4.29
C GLN A 92 -5.53 -0.88 2.78
N LYS A 93 -4.34 -0.48 2.33
CA LYS A 93 -4.04 -0.33 0.89
C LYS A 93 -4.10 -1.66 0.13
N LEU A 94 -3.57 -2.75 0.71
CA LEU A 94 -3.69 -4.07 0.10
C LEU A 94 -5.16 -4.49 -0.04
N GLY A 95 -6.00 -4.19 0.95
CA GLY A 95 -7.43 -4.42 0.92
C GLY A 95 -8.14 -3.66 -0.21
N GLU A 96 -7.82 -2.37 -0.39
CA GLU A 96 -8.33 -1.55 -1.50
C GLU A 96 -7.96 -2.16 -2.87
N ILE A 97 -6.70 -2.57 -3.05
CA ILE A 97 -6.22 -3.21 -4.29
C ILE A 97 -6.96 -4.54 -4.53
N ARG A 98 -7.19 -5.33 -3.48
CA ARG A 98 -7.91 -6.61 -3.55
C ARG A 98 -9.36 -6.41 -4.00
N ILE A 99 -10.07 -5.43 -3.43
CA ILE A 99 -11.45 -5.11 -3.79
C ILE A 99 -11.53 -4.64 -5.24
N LEU A 100 -10.60 -3.76 -5.67
CA LEU A 100 -10.53 -3.31 -7.06
C LEU A 100 -10.34 -4.50 -7.99
N ARG A 101 -9.39 -5.40 -7.69
CA ARG A 101 -9.16 -6.62 -8.48
C ARG A 101 -10.44 -7.46 -8.61
N GLU A 102 -11.18 -7.68 -7.53
CA GLU A 102 -12.45 -8.42 -7.56
C GLU A 102 -13.51 -7.75 -8.43
N ALA A 103 -13.62 -6.41 -8.36
CA ALA A 103 -14.53 -5.65 -9.20
C ALA A 103 -14.18 -5.73 -10.71
N TRP A 104 -12.89 -5.73 -11.05
CA TRP A 104 -12.45 -5.88 -12.45
C TRP A 104 -12.70 -7.28 -12.99
N ILE A 105 -12.60 -8.30 -12.13
CA ILE A 105 -12.93 -9.69 -12.47
C ILE A 105 -14.43 -9.83 -12.71
N SER A 106 -15.28 -9.25 -11.84
CA SER A 106 -16.73 -9.31 -12.02
C SER A 106 -17.20 -8.59 -13.28
N ASN A 107 -16.51 -7.52 -13.67
CA ASN A 107 -16.84 -6.74 -14.86
C ASN A 107 -16.28 -7.33 -16.16
N GLY A 108 -15.58 -8.48 -16.11
CA GLY A 108 -14.98 -9.15 -17.28
C GLY A 108 -13.85 -8.37 -17.98
N THR A 109 -13.42 -7.26 -17.39
CA THR A 109 -12.41 -6.35 -17.96
C THR A 109 -10.99 -6.70 -17.51
N TYR A 110 -10.84 -7.52 -16.47
CA TYR A 110 -9.55 -8.05 -16.00
C TYR A 110 -8.70 -8.62 -17.15
N GLU A 111 -9.27 -9.47 -18.01
CA GLU A 111 -8.53 -10.07 -19.12
C GLU A 111 -8.16 -9.03 -20.18
N LEU A 112 -9.01 -8.03 -20.41
CA LEU A 112 -8.74 -6.95 -21.36
C LEU A 112 -7.54 -6.09 -20.93
N TYR A 113 -7.39 -5.84 -19.62
CA TYR A 113 -6.20 -5.18 -19.09
C TYR A 113 -4.97 -6.07 -19.17
N ARG A 114 -5.11 -7.38 -18.87
CA ARG A 114 -4.00 -8.34 -18.89
C ARG A 114 -3.39 -8.50 -20.29
N ASN A 115 -4.24 -8.40 -21.31
CA ASN A 115 -3.86 -8.60 -22.70
C ASN A 115 -3.36 -7.30 -23.37
N GLY A 116 -3.39 -6.18 -22.64
CA GLY A 116 -2.97 -4.86 -23.13
C GLY A 116 -3.97 -4.22 -24.11
N THR A 117 -5.18 -4.75 -24.25
CA THR A 117 -6.22 -4.21 -25.13
C THR A 117 -6.91 -2.98 -24.54
N LEU A 118 -6.93 -2.88 -23.21
CA LEU A 118 -7.33 -1.68 -22.47
C LEU A 118 -6.15 -1.17 -21.66
N THR A 119 -5.87 0.12 -21.77
CA THR A 119 -4.89 0.81 -20.91
C THR A 119 -5.52 1.07 -19.54
N MET A 120 -4.77 0.80 -18.48
CA MET A 120 -5.22 1.09 -17.12
C MET A 120 -5.59 2.56 -16.97
N PRO A 121 -6.68 2.88 -16.26
CA PRO A 121 -6.96 4.25 -15.88
C PRO A 121 -5.81 4.78 -15.03
N ASP A 122 -5.34 5.97 -15.38
CA ASP A 122 -4.11 6.55 -14.86
C ASP A 122 -4.13 6.59 -13.32
N ASN A 123 -3.03 6.16 -12.69
CA ASN A 123 -2.83 6.01 -11.25
C ASN A 123 -3.52 4.81 -10.54
N THR A 124 -4.12 3.86 -11.26
CA THR A 124 -4.61 2.61 -10.65
C THR A 124 -3.51 1.54 -10.56
N VAL A 125 -3.21 1.10 -9.34
CA VAL A 125 -2.28 0.00 -9.06
C VAL A 125 -3.03 -1.32 -9.01
N MET A 126 -2.52 -2.32 -9.74
CA MET A 126 -3.13 -3.63 -9.85
C MET A 126 -2.12 -4.72 -9.47
N LEU A 127 -2.58 -5.72 -8.71
CA LEU A 127 -1.88 -6.98 -8.50
C LEU A 127 -2.50 -8.02 -9.45
N TRP A 128 -1.67 -8.54 -10.35
CA TRP A 128 -2.11 -9.46 -11.38
C TRP A 128 -2.30 -10.87 -10.83
N ASP A 129 -1.28 -11.36 -10.13
CA ASP A 129 -1.25 -12.74 -9.68
C ASP A 129 -1.85 -12.91 -8.27
N HIS A 130 -2.55 -14.02 -8.06
CA HIS A 130 -3.11 -14.35 -6.75
C HIS A 130 -2.00 -14.75 -5.76
N SER A 131 -0.90 -15.33 -6.25
CA SER A 131 0.26 -15.72 -5.42
C SER A 131 0.93 -14.48 -4.81
N SER A 132 0.99 -13.38 -5.57
CA SER A 132 1.52 -12.09 -5.08
C SER A 132 0.74 -11.59 -3.87
N ILE A 133 -0.59 -11.69 -3.88
CA ILE A 133 -1.45 -11.28 -2.75
C ILE A 133 -1.16 -12.13 -1.50
N ILE A 134 -1.00 -13.45 -1.68
CA ILE A 134 -0.70 -14.37 -0.59
C ILE A 134 0.67 -14.03 0.02
N ILE A 135 1.70 -13.90 -0.81
CA ILE A 135 3.07 -13.56 -0.39
C ILE A 135 3.08 -12.21 0.34
N LEU A 136 2.38 -11.19 -0.19
CA LEU A 136 2.24 -9.89 0.47
C LEU A 136 1.53 -9.99 1.81
N THR A 137 0.51 -10.84 1.93
CA THR A 137 -0.20 -11.05 3.20
C THR A 137 0.75 -11.59 4.27
N TYR A 138 1.63 -12.53 3.90
CA TYR A 138 2.67 -13.05 4.80
C TYR A 138 3.79 -12.04 5.07
N ALA A 139 4.19 -11.25 4.08
CA ALA A 139 5.23 -10.23 4.25
C ALA A 139 4.76 -9.02 5.08
N LEU A 140 3.44 -8.76 5.11
CA LEU A 140 2.84 -7.68 5.88
C LEU A 140 2.54 -8.06 7.32
N CYS A 141 2.29 -9.35 7.61
CA CYS A 141 2.19 -9.88 8.97
C CYS A 141 3.57 -9.88 9.66
#